data_AF-A0A8I2G4W1-F1
#
_entry.id   AF-A0A8I2G4W1-F1
#
_cell.length_a   1.000
_cell.length_b   1.000
_cell.length_c   1.000
_cell.angle_alpha   90.00
_cell.angle_beta   90.00
_cell.angle_gamma   90.00
#
_symmetry.space_group_name_H-M   'P 1'
#
loop_
_entity.id
_entity.type
_entity.pdbx_description
1 polymer ?
#
loop_
_entity_poly.entity_id
_entity_poly.type
_entity_poly.pdbx_seq_one_letter_code
_entity_poly.pdbx_strand_id
1 'polypeptide(L)'
;MIDPQEETRETGLEVAVIGMAGRFPGAGNIHKFWENLKNGVESVTFFTDEELIEAGVHPEELEDSDYVKAKGYLENIEYFDAAFFGYTPGEATVMDPQLRFFHECVWEALEDAGCDPDTYEGLIGVYFGASDNLQWKIRVFATGGAGGNDYAESLLSSTDLLATRLSY
;
A
#
# COMPACT_ATOMS: atom_id res chain seq x y z
N MET A 1 -15.45 -39.34 16.98
CA MET A 1 -16.89 -39.17 16.70
C MET A 1 -17.19 -37.73 17.12
N ILE A 2 -17.21 -36.81 16.15
CA ILE A 2 -17.43 -35.37 16.39
C ILE A 2 -18.94 -35.16 16.41
N ASP A 3 -19.43 -34.48 17.42
CA ASP A 3 -20.85 -34.21 17.65
C ASP A 3 -21.41 -33.33 16.51
N PRO A 4 -22.49 -33.70 15.79
CA PRO A 4 -22.90 -33.00 14.57
C PRO A 4 -23.61 -31.66 14.76
N GLN A 5 -23.71 -31.10 15.98
CA GLN A 5 -24.55 -29.92 16.25
C GLN A 5 -23.96 -29.00 17.34
N GLU A 6 -22.71 -28.59 17.21
CA GLU A 6 -22.26 -27.36 17.88
C GLU A 6 -22.76 -26.17 17.03
N GLU A 7 -24.06 -25.89 17.16
CA GLU A 7 -24.72 -24.75 16.54
C GLU A 7 -24.02 -23.50 17.10
N THR A 8 -23.13 -22.90 16.31
CA THR A 8 -22.37 -21.72 16.71
C THR A 8 -23.37 -20.61 16.97
N ARG A 9 -23.62 -20.30 18.24
CA ARG A 9 -24.56 -19.24 18.62
C ARG A 9 -23.96 -17.90 18.21
N GLU A 10 -24.55 -17.28 17.19
CA GLU A 10 -24.27 -15.89 16.82
C GLU A 10 -24.55 -14.98 18.02
N THR A 11 -23.50 -14.30 18.48
CA THR A 11 -23.48 -13.40 19.63
C THR A 11 -23.86 -11.96 19.25
N GLY A 12 -23.89 -11.65 17.95
CA GLY A 12 -24.02 -10.30 17.40
C GLY A 12 -22.70 -9.51 17.42
N LEU A 13 -21.59 -10.15 17.75
CA LEU A 13 -20.24 -9.58 17.74
C LEU A 13 -19.38 -10.14 16.60
N GLU A 14 -19.94 -11.04 15.80
CA GLU A 14 -19.29 -11.64 14.64
C GLU A 14 -19.03 -10.58 13.58
N VAL A 15 -17.82 -10.62 13.01
CA VAL A 15 -17.40 -9.70 11.96
C VAL A 15 -17.13 -10.52 10.70
N ALA A 16 -17.84 -10.19 9.62
CA ALA A 16 -17.61 -10.79 8.33
C ALA A 16 -16.61 -9.96 7.52
N VAL A 17 -15.64 -10.62 6.90
CA VAL A 17 -14.79 -10.03 5.85
C VAL A 17 -15.53 -10.24 4.53
N ILE A 18 -16.08 -9.17 3.97
CA ILE A 18 -16.95 -9.23 2.78
C ILE A 18 -16.27 -8.79 1.49
N GLY A 19 -15.09 -8.19 1.57
CA GLY A 19 -14.28 -7.83 0.41
C GLY A 19 -12.82 -7.62 0.82
N MET A 20 -11.91 -7.86 -0.12
CA MET A 20 -10.46 -7.76 0.11
C MET A 20 -9.75 -7.26 -1.14
N ALA A 21 -8.70 -6.47 -0.95
CA ALA A 21 -7.75 -6.12 -1.99
C ALA A 21 -6.36 -5.99 -1.39
N GLY A 22 -5.35 -6.05 -2.25
CA GLY A 22 -3.96 -5.96 -1.81
C GLY A 22 -2.97 -6.08 -2.96
N ARG A 23 -1.76 -5.57 -2.70
CA ARG A 23 -0.59 -5.66 -3.58
C ARG A 23 0.54 -6.30 -2.81
N PHE A 24 1.22 -7.25 -3.45
CA PHE A 24 2.31 -8.00 -2.86
C PHE A 24 3.45 -8.18 -3.86
N PRO A 25 4.68 -8.44 -3.41
CA PRO A 25 5.76 -8.79 -4.32
C PRO A 25 5.34 -9.94 -5.24
N GLY A 26 5.57 -9.80 -6.54
CA GLY A 26 5.18 -10.79 -7.55
C GLY A 26 3.67 -11.00 -7.74
N ALA A 27 2.81 -10.18 -7.10
CA ALA A 27 1.36 -10.28 -7.20
C ALA A 27 0.66 -8.92 -7.12
N GLY A 28 0.20 -8.44 -8.27
CA GLY A 28 -0.56 -7.20 -8.39
C GLY A 28 -2.02 -7.28 -7.92
N ASN A 29 -2.49 -8.39 -7.35
CA ASN A 29 -3.82 -8.51 -6.72
C ASN A 29 -3.91 -9.77 -5.84
N ILE A 30 -4.99 -9.89 -5.07
CA ILE A 30 -5.23 -11.01 -4.15
C ILE A 30 -5.37 -12.37 -4.86
N HIS A 31 -5.88 -12.41 -6.09
CA HIS A 31 -6.01 -13.65 -6.84
C HIS A 31 -4.65 -14.19 -7.27
N LYS A 32 -3.79 -13.32 -7.80
CA LYS A 32 -2.41 -13.68 -8.15
C LYS A 32 -1.61 -14.05 -6.91
N PHE A 33 -1.82 -13.35 -5.80
CA PHE A 33 -1.21 -13.70 -4.52
C PHE A 33 -1.61 -15.10 -4.08
N TRP A 34 -2.90 -15.44 -4.16
CA TRP A 34 -3.38 -16.79 -3.86
C TRP A 34 -2.79 -17.86 -4.78
N GLU A 35 -2.65 -17.58 -6.07
CA GLU A 35 -1.96 -18.47 -7.00
C GLU A 35 -0.49 -18.69 -6.63
N ASN A 36 0.23 -17.62 -6.28
CA ASN A 36 1.63 -17.71 -5.87
C ASN A 36 1.77 -18.57 -4.61
N LEU A 37 0.88 -18.38 -3.61
CA LEU A 37 0.86 -19.20 -2.39
C LEU A 37 0.60 -20.67 -2.69
N LYS A 38 -0.44 -20.99 -3.47
CA LYS A 38 -0.77 -22.38 -3.85
C LYS A 38 0.38 -23.09 -4.56
N ASN A 39 1.15 -22.35 -5.35
CA ASN A 39 2.23 -22.89 -6.17
C ASN A 39 3.61 -22.79 -5.48
N GLY A 40 3.70 -22.22 -4.27
CA GLY A 40 4.96 -22.06 -3.54
C GLY A 40 5.95 -21.11 -4.23
N VAL A 41 5.45 -20.05 -4.88
CA VAL A 41 6.28 -19.08 -5.61
C VAL A 41 7.03 -18.16 -4.64
N GLU A 42 8.36 -18.18 -4.68
CA GLU A 42 9.20 -17.19 -4.01
C GLU A 42 9.11 -15.84 -4.75
N SER A 43 8.69 -14.80 -4.02
CA SER A 43 8.49 -13.45 -4.59
C SER A 43 9.47 -12.41 -4.02
N VAL A 44 10.54 -12.88 -3.36
CA VAL A 44 11.64 -12.01 -2.94
C VAL A 44 12.49 -11.67 -4.16
N THR A 45 12.77 -10.40 -4.36
CA THR A 45 13.64 -9.93 -5.43
C THR A 45 15.07 -9.86 -4.92
N PHE A 46 16.00 -10.42 -5.69
CA PHE A 46 17.44 -10.31 -5.47
C PHE A 46 18.01 -9.32 -6.46
N PHE A 47 18.84 -8.41 -5.96
CA PHE A 47 19.39 -7.31 -6.75
C PHE A 47 20.88 -7.53 -6.99
N THR A 48 21.34 -7.09 -8.15
CA THR A 48 22.75 -6.97 -8.51
C THR A 48 23.37 -5.72 -7.89
N ASP A 49 24.70 -5.68 -7.85
CA ASP A 49 25.44 -4.54 -7.31
C ASP A 49 25.21 -3.31 -8.17
N GLU A 50 25.14 -3.50 -9.50
CA GLU A 50 24.84 -2.44 -10.45
C GLU A 50 23.45 -1.82 -10.18
N GLU A 51 22.42 -2.65 -9.98
CA GLU A 51 21.06 -2.18 -9.67
C GLU A 51 21.00 -1.41 -8.34
N LEU A 52 21.72 -1.88 -7.31
CA LEU A 52 21.74 -1.23 -6.01
C LEU A 52 22.50 0.10 -6.04
N ILE A 53 23.62 0.16 -6.78
CA ILE A 53 24.36 1.41 -6.98
C ILE A 53 23.52 2.43 -7.75
N GLU A 54 22.82 2.00 -8.81
CA GLU A 54 21.90 2.86 -9.56
C GLU A 54 20.74 3.35 -8.69
N ALA A 55 20.26 2.52 -7.76
CA ALA A 55 19.26 2.89 -6.76
C ALA A 55 19.80 3.82 -5.64
N GLY A 56 21.10 4.10 -5.62
CA GLY A 56 21.75 5.05 -4.71
C GLY A 56 22.39 4.41 -3.47
N VAL A 57 22.55 3.10 -3.42
CA VAL A 57 23.33 2.43 -2.36
C VAL A 57 24.81 2.72 -2.56
N HIS A 58 25.51 3.11 -1.49
CA HIS A 58 26.95 3.38 -1.56
C HIS A 58 27.74 2.08 -1.77
N PRO A 59 28.74 2.06 -2.68
CA PRO A 59 29.54 0.85 -2.93
C PRO A 59 30.18 0.27 -1.67
N GLU A 60 30.57 1.12 -0.71
CA GLU A 60 31.15 0.72 0.57
C GLU A 60 30.18 -0.12 1.43
N GLU A 61 28.86 0.09 1.31
CA GLU A 61 27.86 -0.72 2.01
C GLU A 61 27.71 -2.11 1.38
N LEU A 62 27.94 -2.23 0.07
CA LEU A 62 27.85 -3.50 -0.66
C LEU A 62 29.05 -4.42 -0.41
N GLU A 63 30.14 -3.88 0.12
CA GLU A 63 31.32 -4.64 0.57
C GLU A 63 31.13 -5.28 1.95
N ASP A 64 30.11 -4.87 2.72
CA ASP A 64 29.78 -5.46 4.01
C ASP A 64 29.27 -6.90 3.85
N SER A 65 29.87 -7.83 4.58
CA SER A 65 29.48 -9.25 4.56
C SER A 65 28.07 -9.52 5.09
N ASP A 66 27.53 -8.61 5.90
CA ASP A 66 26.19 -8.73 6.47
C ASP A 66 25.12 -8.09 5.57
N TYR A 67 25.50 -7.45 4.45
CA TYR A 67 24.56 -6.83 3.53
C TYR A 67 23.81 -7.88 2.70
N VAL A 68 22.49 -7.96 2.88
CA VAL A 68 21.62 -8.86 2.11
C VAL A 68 20.96 -8.10 0.96
N LYS A 69 21.33 -8.45 -0.28
CA LYS A 69 20.85 -7.82 -1.53
C LYS A 69 19.47 -8.33 -1.96
N ALA A 70 18.53 -8.43 -1.01
CA ALA A 70 17.21 -9.00 -1.24
C ALA A 70 16.11 -8.18 -0.56
N LYS A 71 15.00 -7.94 -1.26
CA LYS A 71 13.86 -7.18 -0.73
C LYS A 71 12.56 -7.61 -1.41
N GLY A 72 11.44 -7.49 -0.68
CA GLY A 72 10.12 -7.49 -1.30
C GLY A 72 9.95 -6.23 -2.16
N TYR A 73 9.87 -6.40 -3.47
CA TYR A 73 9.70 -5.31 -4.42
C TYR A 73 8.26 -5.27 -4.93
N LEU A 74 7.66 -4.09 -4.88
CA LEU A 74 6.39 -3.83 -5.56
C LEU A 74 6.71 -3.17 -6.89
N GLU A 75 6.14 -3.69 -7.98
CA GLU A 75 6.23 -3.05 -9.28
C GLU A 75 5.30 -1.82 -9.31
N ASN A 76 5.56 -0.90 -10.25
CA ASN A 76 4.62 0.16 -10.60
C ASN A 76 4.30 1.17 -9.48
N ILE A 77 5.17 1.30 -8.47
CA ILE A 77 4.99 2.24 -7.34
C ILE A 77 4.88 3.72 -7.76
N GLU A 78 5.29 4.04 -8.99
CA GLU A 78 5.23 5.40 -9.53
C GLU A 78 3.89 5.73 -10.17
N TYR A 79 3.08 4.73 -10.53
CA TYR A 79 1.78 4.94 -11.17
C TYR A 79 0.68 5.15 -10.14
N PHE A 80 -0.24 6.04 -10.46
CA PHE A 80 -1.42 6.35 -9.66
C PHE A 80 -2.43 7.14 -10.51
N ASP A 81 -3.71 6.76 -10.45
CA ASP A 81 -4.78 7.51 -11.13
C ASP A 81 -5.20 8.73 -10.31
N ALA A 82 -4.37 9.77 -10.33
CA ALA A 82 -4.60 10.99 -9.56
C ALA A 82 -5.95 11.64 -9.87
N ALA A 83 -6.37 11.65 -11.14
CA ALA A 83 -7.60 12.32 -11.56
C ALA A 83 -8.84 11.60 -11.04
N PHE A 84 -8.82 10.27 -11.01
CA PHE A 84 -9.90 9.47 -10.43
C PHE A 84 -10.13 9.79 -8.95
N PHE A 85 -9.04 9.94 -8.17
CA PHE A 85 -9.10 10.28 -6.75
C PHE A 85 -9.13 11.79 -6.44
N GLY A 86 -9.30 12.64 -7.46
CA GLY A 86 -9.44 14.09 -7.27
C GLY A 86 -8.15 14.85 -6.94
N TYR A 87 -6.99 14.26 -7.20
CA TYR A 87 -5.67 14.87 -6.99
C TYR A 87 -5.12 15.49 -8.28
N THR A 88 -4.37 16.58 -8.14
CA THR A 88 -3.58 17.15 -9.25
C THR A 88 -2.31 16.33 -9.50
N PRO A 89 -1.71 16.39 -10.71
CA PRO A 89 -0.44 15.73 -10.98
C PRO A 89 0.70 16.17 -10.05
N GLY A 90 0.70 17.44 -9.63
CA GLY A 90 1.68 17.96 -8.67
C GLY A 90 1.54 17.34 -7.29
N GLU A 91 0.32 17.23 -6.77
CA GLU A 91 0.03 16.57 -5.49
C GLU A 91 0.36 15.07 -5.53
N ALA A 92 -0.02 14.39 -6.61
CA ALA A 92 0.29 12.98 -6.80
C ALA A 92 1.79 12.72 -6.83
N THR A 93 2.61 13.65 -7.35
CA THR A 93 4.07 13.48 -7.43
C THR A 93 4.73 13.46 -6.05
N VAL A 94 4.23 14.25 -5.09
CA VAL A 94 4.80 14.35 -3.73
C VAL A 94 4.17 13.37 -2.74
N MET A 95 3.02 12.79 -3.09
CA MET A 95 2.29 11.83 -2.27
C MET A 95 3.11 10.56 -2.01
N ASP A 96 3.13 10.04 -0.78
CA ASP A 96 3.78 8.76 -0.49
C ASP A 96 3.17 7.64 -1.36
N PRO A 97 3.97 6.84 -2.09
CA PRO A 97 3.48 5.67 -2.81
C PRO A 97 2.61 4.73 -1.96
N GLN A 98 2.88 4.61 -0.66
CA GLN A 98 2.05 3.83 0.26
C GLN A 98 0.60 4.34 0.32
N LEU A 99 0.39 5.67 0.27
CA LEU A 99 -0.94 6.27 0.24
C LEU A 99 -1.64 6.02 -1.11
N ARG A 100 -0.88 6.11 -2.21
CA ARG A 100 -1.43 5.86 -3.56
C ARG A 100 -1.99 4.44 -3.67
N PHE A 101 -1.20 3.45 -3.26
CA PHE A 101 -1.67 2.06 -3.21
C PHE A 101 -2.83 1.88 -2.24
N PHE A 102 -2.84 2.58 -1.11
CA PHE A 102 -3.93 2.47 -0.16
C PHE A 102 -5.26 2.96 -0.76
N HIS A 103 -5.25 4.10 -1.48
CA HIS A 103 -6.43 4.58 -2.20
C HIS A 103 -6.97 3.54 -3.20
N GLU A 104 -6.08 2.98 -4.03
CA GLU A 104 -6.45 1.94 -5.00
C GLU A 104 -6.99 0.68 -4.31
N CYS A 105 -6.31 0.19 -3.27
CA CYS A 105 -6.73 -1.01 -2.55
C CYS A 105 -8.08 -0.81 -1.85
N VAL A 106 -8.37 0.36 -1.27
CA VAL A 106 -9.67 0.59 -0.64
C VAL A 106 -10.79 0.59 -1.67
N TRP A 107 -10.57 1.25 -2.82
CA TRP A 107 -11.53 1.22 -3.91
C TRP A 107 -11.81 -0.21 -4.38
N GLU A 108 -10.76 -0.98 -4.65
CA GLU A 108 -10.89 -2.37 -5.09
C GLU A 108 -11.53 -3.28 -4.04
N ALA A 109 -11.28 -3.05 -2.75
CA ALA A 109 -11.89 -3.82 -1.68
C ALA A 109 -13.40 -3.53 -1.55
N LEU A 110 -13.82 -2.29 -1.81
CA LEU A 110 -15.23 -1.93 -1.90
C LEU A 110 -15.89 -2.57 -3.14
N GLU A 111 -15.20 -2.58 -4.28
CA GLU A 111 -15.67 -3.27 -5.49
C GLU A 111 -15.81 -4.79 -5.28
N ASP A 112 -14.83 -5.44 -4.65
CA ASP A 112 -14.87 -6.86 -4.31
C ASP A 112 -16.01 -7.18 -3.33
N ALA A 113 -16.30 -6.26 -2.39
CA ALA A 113 -17.45 -6.35 -1.50
C ALA A 113 -18.80 -6.09 -2.18
N GLY A 114 -18.80 -5.59 -3.43
CA GLY A 114 -20.01 -5.11 -4.10
C GLY A 114 -20.66 -3.92 -3.39
N CYS A 115 -19.88 -3.11 -2.69
CA CYS A 115 -20.32 -1.95 -1.93
C CYS A 115 -20.02 -0.68 -2.71
N ASP A 116 -21.06 0.08 -3.07
CA ASP A 116 -20.91 1.41 -3.64
C ASP A 116 -21.00 2.46 -2.51
N PRO A 117 -19.88 3.15 -2.19
CA PRO A 117 -19.84 4.12 -1.08
C PRO A 117 -20.77 5.32 -1.30
N ASP A 118 -21.11 5.68 -2.54
CA ASP A 118 -21.97 6.82 -2.84
C ASP A 118 -23.46 6.51 -2.58
N THR A 119 -23.82 5.23 -2.52
CA THR A 119 -25.20 4.77 -2.29
C THR A 119 -25.41 4.12 -0.93
N TYR A 120 -24.34 3.86 -0.18
CA TYR A 120 -24.41 3.24 1.13
C TYR A 120 -24.93 4.22 2.19
N GLU A 121 -26.09 3.92 2.79
CA GLU A 121 -26.73 4.80 3.80
C GLU A 121 -26.07 4.74 5.19
N GLY A 122 -25.16 3.80 5.41
CA GLY A 122 -24.48 3.60 6.70
C GLY A 122 -23.19 4.38 6.85
N LEU A 123 -22.57 4.29 8.02
CA LEU A 123 -21.25 4.86 8.28
C LEU A 123 -20.16 3.84 7.93
N ILE A 124 -19.16 4.27 7.18
CA ILE A 124 -17.95 3.49 6.88
C ILE A 124 -16.80 4.01 7.74
N GLY A 125 -16.28 3.16 8.62
CA GLY A 125 -15.09 3.49 9.43
C GLY A 125 -13.81 3.03 8.72
N VAL A 126 -12.81 3.91 8.66
CA VAL A 126 -11.50 3.60 8.07
C VAL A 126 -10.45 3.50 9.17
N TYR A 127 -9.75 2.37 9.20
CA TYR A 127 -8.63 2.12 10.10
C TYR A 127 -7.41 1.77 9.27
N PHE A 128 -6.32 2.51 9.48
CA PHE A 128 -5.11 2.40 8.67
C PHE A 128 -3.85 2.43 9.54
N GLY A 129 -2.83 1.70 9.12
CA GLY A 129 -1.50 1.75 9.71
C GLY A 129 -0.44 1.73 8.63
N ALA A 130 0.55 2.62 8.76
CA ALA A 130 1.76 2.61 7.96
C ALA A 130 2.97 2.93 8.84
N SER A 131 4.13 2.47 8.40
CA SER A 131 5.41 2.93 8.92
C SER A 131 5.90 4.15 8.17
N ASP A 132 6.74 4.94 8.82
CA ASP A 132 7.32 6.13 8.21
C ASP A 132 8.22 5.78 7.02
N ASN A 133 8.12 6.55 5.94
CA ASN A 133 8.88 6.39 4.70
C ASN A 133 9.94 7.49 4.60
N LEU A 134 10.99 7.37 5.41
CA LEU A 134 12.06 8.36 5.48
C LEU A 134 12.72 8.60 4.12
N GLN A 135 12.93 7.53 3.34
CA GLN A 135 13.54 7.62 2.02
C GLN A 135 12.71 8.47 1.05
N TRP A 136 11.38 8.28 1.05
CA TRP A 136 10.49 9.11 0.26
C TRP A 136 10.50 10.56 0.71
N LYS A 137 10.43 10.81 2.03
CA LYS A 137 10.52 12.17 2.58
C LYS A 137 11.80 12.88 2.14
N ILE A 138 12.95 12.22 2.27
CA ILE A 138 14.24 12.78 1.82
C ILE A 138 14.21 13.10 0.33
N ARG A 139 13.65 12.20 -0.50
CA ARG A 139 13.52 12.44 -1.94
C ARG A 139 12.69 13.68 -2.22
N VAL A 140 11.49 13.81 -1.64
CA VAL A 140 10.61 14.97 -1.85
C VAL A 140 11.30 16.27 -1.42
N PHE A 141 11.97 16.27 -0.26
CA PHE A 141 12.76 17.42 0.21
C PHE A 141 13.90 17.77 -0.75
N ALA A 142 14.65 16.76 -1.22
CA ALA A 142 15.80 16.97 -2.10
C ALA A 142 15.41 17.47 -3.50
N THR A 143 14.24 17.08 -4.00
CA THR A 143 13.72 17.54 -5.30
C THR A 143 13.04 18.92 -5.22
N GLY A 144 12.99 19.54 -4.03
CA GLY A 144 12.43 20.88 -3.83
C GLY A 144 10.91 20.94 -3.77
N GLY A 145 10.24 19.81 -3.49
CA GLY A 145 8.78 19.73 -3.47
C GLY A 145 8.13 20.07 -4.83
N ALA A 146 6.80 20.17 -4.84
CA ALA A 146 6.02 20.68 -5.96
C ALA A 146 5.97 22.22 -5.96
N GLY A 147 7.08 22.91 -5.65
CA GLY A 147 7.20 24.37 -5.82
C GLY A 147 6.11 25.24 -5.19
N GLY A 148 5.38 24.74 -4.18
CA GLY A 148 4.22 25.43 -3.63
C GLY A 148 3.64 24.78 -2.38
N ASN A 149 3.71 25.52 -1.28
CA ASN A 149 3.11 25.28 0.05
C ASN A 149 3.58 24.00 0.77
N ASP A 150 4.75 24.08 1.43
CA ASP A 150 5.37 23.09 2.32
C ASP A 150 4.39 22.35 3.25
N TYR A 151 3.30 23.02 3.65
CA TYR A 151 2.26 22.42 4.48
C TYR A 151 1.49 21.31 3.76
N ALA A 152 1.08 21.51 2.51
CA ALA A 152 0.35 20.49 1.74
C ALA A 152 1.21 19.24 1.51
N GLU A 153 2.50 19.44 1.24
CA GLU A 153 3.49 18.36 1.06
C GLU A 153 3.71 17.57 2.35
N SER A 154 3.77 18.27 3.50
CA SER A 154 3.84 17.60 4.81
C SER A 154 2.59 16.79 5.12
N LEU A 155 1.40 17.18 4.66
CA LEU A 155 0.18 16.40 4.86
C LEU A 155 0.14 15.15 3.96
N LEU A 156 0.62 15.27 2.70
CA LEU A 156 0.62 14.19 1.71
C LEU A 156 1.71 13.13 1.93
N SER A 157 2.69 13.45 2.78
CA SER A 157 3.76 12.55 3.22
C SER A 157 3.61 12.08 4.67
N SER A 158 2.59 12.56 5.40
CA SER A 158 2.33 12.16 6.78
C SER A 158 1.42 10.95 6.84
N THR A 159 1.84 9.93 7.58
CA THR A 159 1.08 8.70 7.81
C THR A 159 -0.15 8.90 8.72
N ASP A 160 -0.15 9.97 9.53
CA ASP A 160 -1.15 10.19 10.59
C ASP A 160 -2.50 10.69 10.05
N LEU A 161 -2.51 11.22 8.83
CA LEU A 161 -3.70 11.86 8.23
C LEU A 161 -4.34 11.03 7.11
N LEU A 162 -3.81 9.83 6.87
CA LEU A 162 -4.19 9.01 5.72
C LEU A 162 -5.63 8.49 5.86
N ALA A 163 -6.04 8.05 7.04
CA ALA A 163 -7.42 7.62 7.29
C ALA A 163 -8.41 8.78 7.07
N THR A 164 -8.07 9.99 7.55
CA THR A 164 -8.93 11.17 7.40
C THR A 164 -9.06 11.62 5.94
N ARG A 165 -7.97 11.56 5.17
CA ARG A 165 -7.97 11.89 3.74
C ARG A 165 -8.86 10.96 2.92
N LEU A 166 -8.86 9.67 3.25
CA LEU A 166 -9.68 8.70 2.52
C LEU A 166 -11.17 8.80 2.90
N SER A 167 -11.48 9.26 4.10
CA SER A 167 -12.87 9.51 4.53
C SER A 167 -13.47 10.83 4.01
N TYR A 168 -12.67 11.69 3.36
CA TYR A 168 -13.10 13.00 2.85
C TYR A 168 -13.37 12.93 1.35
#